data_AF-A0A0D3IW09-F1
#
_entry.id   AF-A0A0D3IW09-F1
#
_cell.length_a   1.000
_cell.length_b   1.000
_cell.length_c   1.000
_cell.angle_alpha   90.00
_cell.angle_beta   90.00
_cell.angle_gamma   90.00
#
_symmetry.space_group_name_H-M   'P 1'
#
loop_
_entity.id
_entity.type
_entity.pdbx_description
1 polymer ?
#
loop_
_entity_poly.entity_id
_entity_poly.type
_entity_poly.pdbx_seq_one_letter_code
_entity_poly.pdbx_strand_id
1 'polypeptide(L)' 'YAVLGVDPDASAEEVRAAYVSLAKEAHPDGGGSEERFQVLSRAYALLADAEARERYDSLGVG' A
#
# COMPACT_ATOMS: atom_id res chain seq x y z
N TYR A 1 4.88 -1.09 4.04
CA TYR A 1 5.95 -0.29 3.40
C TYR A 1 6.51 -0.97 2.15
N ALA A 2 7.24 -2.09 2.28
CA ALA A 2 7.87 -2.78 1.13
C ALA A 2 6.93 -3.15 -0.03
N VAL A 3 5.68 -3.54 0.25
CA VAL A 3 4.67 -3.88 -0.78
C VAL A 3 4.31 -2.70 -1.68
N LEU A 4 4.21 -1.50 -1.12
CA LEU A 4 3.94 -0.27 -1.87
C LEU A 4 5.23 0.42 -2.31
N GLY A 5 6.40 -0.08 -1.90
CA GLY A 5 7.69 0.55 -2.18
C GLY A 5 7.85 1.94 -1.53
N VAL A 6 7.14 2.20 -0.44
CA VAL A 6 7.16 3.49 0.26
C VAL A 6 7.92 3.40 1.58
N ASP A 7 8.50 4.51 1.99
CA ASP A 7 9.25 4.64 3.24
C ASP A 7 8.34 4.46 4.47
N PRO A 8 8.82 3.90 5.60
CA PRO A 8 8.10 3.89 6.87
C PRO A 8 7.66 5.27 7.36
N ASP A 9 8.38 6.33 7.02
CA ASP A 9 8.01 7.72 7.33
C ASP A 9 7.15 8.38 6.23
N ALA A 10 6.79 7.65 5.16
CA ALA A 10 6.02 8.20 4.05
C ALA A 10 4.66 8.73 4.52
N SER A 11 4.31 9.90 4.01
CA SER A 11 3.02 10.54 4.30
C SER A 11 1.85 9.76 3.69
N ALA A 12 0.63 9.97 4.20
CA ALA A 12 -0.57 9.33 3.65
C ALA A 12 -0.78 9.67 2.16
N GLU A 13 -0.37 10.87 1.74
CA GLU A 13 -0.40 11.29 0.33
C GLU A 13 0.58 10.48 -0.54
N GLU A 14 1.80 10.22 -0.05
CA GLU A 14 2.79 9.39 -0.75
C GLU A 14 2.36 7.93 -0.83
N VAL A 15 1.83 7.38 0.25
CA VAL A 15 1.23 6.04 0.29
C VAL A 15 0.12 5.91 -0.76
N ARG A 16 -0.75 6.92 -0.87
CA ARG A 16 -1.81 6.97 -1.87
C ARG A 16 -1.28 7.11 -3.29
N ALA A 17 -0.29 7.96 -3.52
CA ALA A 17 0.32 8.15 -4.83
C ALA A 17 0.97 6.84 -5.32
N ALA A 18 1.74 6.16 -4.46
CA ALA A 18 2.36 4.89 -4.77
C ALA A 18 1.33 3.79 -5.07
N TYR A 19 0.28 3.69 -4.26
CA TYR A 19 -0.82 2.75 -4.51
C TYR A 19 -1.49 3.00 -5.87
N VAL A 20 -1.80 4.25 -6.22
CA VAL A 20 -2.44 4.58 -7.50
C VAL A 20 -1.53 4.24 -8.68
N SER A 21 -0.22 4.46 -8.55
CA SER A 21 0.74 4.09 -9.60
C SER A 21 0.79 2.56 -9.78
N LEU A 22 0.99 1.82 -8.69
CA LEU A 22 1.08 0.36 -8.71
C LEU A 22 -0.22 -0.31 -9.13
N ALA A 23 -1.37 0.27 -8.77
CA ALA A 23 -2.69 -0.20 -9.18
C ALA A 23 -2.91 -0.09 -10.70
N LYS A 24 -2.38 0.96 -11.33
CA LYS A 24 -2.39 1.11 -12.79
C LYS A 24 -1.48 0.09 -13.46
N GLU A 25 -0.31 -0.20 -12.88
CA GLU A 25 0.61 -1.23 -13.38
C GLU A 25 0.06 -2.66 -13.17
N ALA A 26 -0.71 -2.87 -12.10
CA ALA A 26 -1.36 -4.15 -11.81
C ALA A 26 -2.67 -4.36 -12.60
N HIS A 27 -3.09 -3.39 -13.42
CA HIS A 27 -4.32 -3.49 -14.19
C HIS A 27 -4.22 -4.62 -15.24
N PRO A 28 -5.27 -5.45 -15.40
CA PRO A 28 -5.23 -6.60 -16.31
C PRO A 28 -4.99 -6.22 -17.78
N ASP A 29 -5.44 -5.04 -18.23
CA ASP A 29 -5.11 -4.52 -19.57
C ASP A 29 -3.61 -4.38 -19.84
N GLY A 30 -2.78 -4.20 -18.80
CA GLY A 30 -1.33 -4.10 -18.91
C GLY A 30 -0.59 -5.43 -18.72
N GLY A 31 -1.31 -6.55 -18.52
CA GLY A 31 -0.72 -7.84 -18.13
C GLY A 31 -0.50 -8.00 -16.62
N GLY A 32 -1.13 -7.14 -15.81
CA GLY A 32 -1.11 -7.26 -14.35
C GLY A 32 -1.93 -8.44 -13.83
N SER A 33 -1.72 -8.80 -12.56
CA SER A 33 -2.42 -9.91 -11.90
C SER A 33 -3.35 -9.39 -10.81
N GLU A 34 -4.58 -9.93 -10.76
CA GLU A 34 -5.56 -9.62 -9.72
C GLU A 34 -5.00 -9.87 -8.31
N GLU A 35 -4.17 -10.89 -8.16
CA GLU A 35 -3.47 -11.20 -6.90
C GLU A 35 -2.56 -10.05 -6.45
N ARG A 36 -1.80 -9.46 -7.38
CA ARG A 36 -0.96 -8.28 -7.11
C ARG A 36 -1.82 -7.09 -6.71
N PHE A 37 -2.95 -6.87 -7.39
CA PHE A 37 -3.90 -5.82 -7.04
C PHE A 37 -4.46 -5.99 -5.62
N GLN A 38 -4.86 -7.21 -5.25
CA GLN A 38 -5.33 -7.51 -3.90
C GLN A 38 -4.28 -7.26 -2.83
N VAL A 39 -3.01 -7.62 -3.09
CA VAL A 39 -1.90 -7.38 -2.15
C VAL A 39 -1.66 -5.88 -1.97
N LEU A 40 -1.66 -5.10 -3.06
CA LEU A 40 -1.53 -3.64 -3.02
C LEU A 40 -2.67 -2.99 -2.25
N SER A 41 -3.90 -3.45 -2.47
CA SER A 41 -5.10 -2.90 -1.81
C SER A 41 -5.10 -3.14 -0.30
N ARG A 42 -4.67 -4.34 0.15
CA ARG A 42 -4.51 -4.63 1.59
C ARG A 42 -3.43 -3.77 2.24
N ALA A 43 -2.29 -3.61 1.57
CA ALA A 43 -1.21 -2.77 2.07
C ALA A 43 -1.64 -1.29 2.17
N TYR A 44 -2.37 -0.79 1.17
CA TYR A 44 -2.93 0.55 1.21
C TYR A 44 -3.96 0.71 2.33
N ALA A 45 -4.87 -0.25 2.52
CA ALA A 45 -5.89 -0.17 3.58
C ALA A 45 -5.28 -0.06 5.00
N LEU A 46 -4.15 -0.72 5.24
CA LEU A 46 -3.41 -0.62 6.51
C LEU A 46 -2.68 0.72 6.68
N LEU A 47 -2.13 1.27 5.60
CA LEU A 47 -1.26 2.45 5.65
C LEU A 47 -1.97 3.78 5.41
N ALA A 48 -3.15 3.75 4.77
CA ALA A 48 -3.95 4.94 4.47
C ALA A 48 -4.80 5.40 5.64
N ASP A 49 -5.14 4.49 6.57
CA ASP A 49 -5.86 4.82 7.79
C ASP A 49 -4.86 5.04 8.92
N ALA A 50 -4.83 6.26 9.46
CA ALA A 50 -3.87 6.64 10.49
C ALA A 50 -4.04 5.82 11.78
N GLU A 51 -5.26 5.46 12.14
CA GLU A 51 -5.55 4.64 13.34
C GLU A 51 -5.13 3.18 13.12
N ALA A 52 -5.37 2.64 11.92
CA ALA A 52 -4.91 1.30 11.54
C ALA A 52 -3.38 1.22 11.44
N ARG A 53 -2.74 2.27 10.91
CA ARG A 53 -1.28 2.39 10.83
C ARG A 53 -0.66 2.47 12.21
N GLU A 54 -1.20 3.33 13.09
CA GLU A 54 -0.72 3.45 14.47
C GLU A 54 -0.91 2.14 15.26
N ARG A 55 -2.03 1.42 15.04
CA ARG A 55 -2.22 0.06 15.59
C ARG A 55 -1.21 -0.94 15.04
N TYR A 56 -0.91 -0.90 13.74
CA TYR A 56 0.07 -1.77 13.11
C TYR A 56 1.48 -1.51 13.66
N ASP A 57 1.87 -0.23 13.77
CA ASP A 57 3.17 0.19 14.26
C ASP A 57 3.32 -0.07 15.78
N SER A 58 2.25 0.14 16.57
CA SER A 58 2.26 -0.16 18.02
C SER A 58 2.28 -1.64 18.37
N LEU A 59 1.89 -2.53 17.45
CA LEU A 59 2.01 -3.98 17.60
C LEU A 59 3.43 -4.51 17.34
N GLY A 60 4.41 -3.65 17.01
CA GLY A 60 5.83 -3.98 17.01
C GLY A 60 6.30 -4.91 15.89
N VAL A 61 5.53 -5.01 14.80
CA VAL A 61 5.93 -5.65 13.54
C VAL A 61 6.32 -4.58 12.52
N GLY A 62 7.28 -3.75 12.91
CA GLY A 62 7.98 -2.78 12.06
C GLY A 62 9.34 -3.31 11.64
#